data_AF-A0A2A9ECX3-F1
#
_entry.id   AF-A0A2A9ECX3-F1
#
_cell.length_a   1.000
_cell.length_b   1.000
_cell.length_c   1.000
_cell.angle_alpha   90.00
_cell.angle_beta   90.00
_cell.angle_gamma   90.00
#
_symmetry.space_group_name_H-M   'P 1'
#
loop_
_entity.id
_entity.type
_entity.pdbx_description
1 polymer ?
#
loop_
_entity_poly.entity_id
_entity_poly.type
_entity_poly.pdbx_seq_one_letter_code
_entity_poly.pdbx_strand_id
1 'polypeptide(L)'
;MLEDLSLSRLLAAVGAWRLPAVADPAPPSRRPAATAGDSPAVTAGDSPAPTADDDPAATAGDRSAGPEAARDPLAAVLDRARRRGHPRATLAALGAAWPTLGAAQRTIADPLAPATPDGLGPLRWAGAPARQHDPTTCGSTVLAQLAAAGDPVLAVWLETGRTLGDAPPPELVAAERAARPGDTRFVALQRALKRRTGENALLGLRWPDRFGTPPWGAAKAARYADVTYGHAVVDVATPARRERAVAAVDTALRAGVPVPLFSGGTLRTGLATAVPRHVVLVTRATASGWHVFEPSRGEVLELRSDQLATPGRKPALGGWSVPAWVLLPR
;
A
#
# COMPACT_ATOMS: atom_id res chain seq x y z
N MET A 1 -19.90 19.31 -24.17
CA MET A 1 -21.09 18.71 -23.51
C MET A 1 -21.40 17.29 -23.96
N LEU A 2 -21.00 16.85 -25.16
CA LEU A 2 -21.22 15.46 -25.65
C LEU A 2 -20.08 14.47 -25.30
N GLU A 3 -18.89 14.93 -24.90
CA GLU A 3 -17.75 14.06 -24.53
C GLU A 3 -17.82 13.53 -23.07
N ASP A 4 -18.49 14.24 -22.16
CA ASP A 4 -18.49 13.95 -20.70
C ASP A 4 -19.46 12.84 -20.26
N LEU A 5 -20.55 12.64 -21.00
CA LEU A 5 -21.50 11.54 -20.76
C LEU A 5 -20.92 10.19 -21.19
N SER A 6 -19.92 10.19 -22.07
CA SER A 6 -19.23 9.00 -22.58
C SER A 6 -18.30 8.41 -21.51
N LEU A 7 -17.39 9.20 -20.92
CA LEU A 7 -16.40 8.70 -19.96
C LEU A 7 -17.06 8.18 -18.67
N SER A 8 -18.06 8.89 -18.14
CA SER A 8 -18.77 8.50 -16.91
C SER A 8 -19.58 7.20 -17.08
N ARG A 9 -20.23 7.01 -18.23
CA ARG A 9 -20.94 5.76 -18.57
C ARG A 9 -19.96 4.63 -18.88
N LEU A 10 -18.83 4.94 -19.50
CA LEU A 10 -17.77 3.98 -19.79
C LEU A 10 -17.08 3.50 -18.49
N LEU A 11 -16.88 4.37 -17.50
CA LEU A 11 -16.38 4.05 -16.15
C LEU A 11 -17.35 3.16 -15.34
N ALA A 12 -18.66 3.32 -15.53
CA ALA A 12 -19.67 2.43 -14.94
C ALA A 12 -19.69 1.04 -15.62
N ALA A 13 -19.37 0.98 -16.91
CA ALA A 13 -19.37 -0.26 -17.71
C ALA A 13 -18.13 -1.15 -17.48
N VAL A 14 -16.99 -0.61 -17.00
CA VAL A 14 -15.77 -1.40 -16.69
C VAL A 14 -15.78 -2.06 -15.31
N GLY A 15 -16.95 -2.22 -14.69
CA GLY A 15 -17.12 -3.09 -13.53
C GLY A 15 -16.40 -2.60 -12.28
N ALA A 16 -16.39 -1.30 -12.00
CA ALA A 16 -15.91 -0.76 -10.73
C ALA A 16 -16.67 -1.42 -9.56
N TRP A 17 -15.95 -2.15 -8.71
CA TRP A 17 -16.55 -2.78 -7.54
C TRP A 17 -16.86 -1.71 -6.51
N ARG A 18 -17.98 -1.86 -5.79
CA ARG A 18 -18.21 -1.07 -4.57
C ARG A 18 -17.24 -1.58 -3.50
N LEU A 19 -16.75 -0.67 -2.66
CA LEU A 19 -15.96 -1.03 -1.48
C LEU A 19 -16.74 -2.08 -0.67
N PRO A 20 -16.07 -3.12 -0.13
CA PRO A 20 -16.74 -4.10 0.73
C PRO A 20 -17.38 -3.39 1.93
N ALA A 21 -18.54 -3.88 2.37
CA ALA A 21 -19.17 -3.38 3.58
C ALA A 21 -18.23 -3.63 4.77
N VAL A 22 -17.93 -2.58 5.52
CA VAL A 22 -17.27 -2.72 6.83
C VAL A 22 -18.33 -3.27 7.77
N ALA A 23 -18.07 -4.37 8.45
CA ALA A 23 -18.92 -4.82 9.55
C ALA A 23 -18.96 -3.70 10.59
N ASP A 24 -20.16 -3.25 10.98
CA ASP A 24 -20.30 -2.23 12.00
C ASP A 24 -19.51 -2.64 13.25
N PRO A 25 -18.76 -1.71 13.89
CA PRO A 25 -18.19 -2.00 15.19
C PRO A 25 -19.36 -2.37 16.11
N ALA A 26 -19.30 -3.57 16.68
CA ALA A 26 -20.31 -4.05 17.62
C ALA A 26 -20.53 -2.96 18.69
N PRO A 27 -21.78 -2.55 18.96
CA PRO A 27 -22.05 -1.57 19.99
C PRO A 27 -21.48 -2.09 21.31
N PRO A 28 -20.87 -1.22 22.14
CA PRO A 28 -20.39 -1.65 23.44
C PRO A 28 -21.55 -2.29 24.20
N SER A 29 -21.37 -3.56 24.59
CA SER A 29 -22.34 -4.28 25.39
C SER A 29 -22.66 -3.46 26.63
N ARG A 30 -23.87 -2.89 26.69
CA ARG A 30 -24.40 -2.31 27.92
C ARG A 30 -24.43 -3.41 28.96
N ARG A 31 -23.54 -3.31 29.96
CA ARG A 31 -23.70 -4.06 31.21
C ARG A 31 -25.09 -3.72 31.76
N PRO A 32 -25.89 -4.71 32.18
CA PRO A 32 -27.15 -4.42 32.85
C PRO A 32 -26.87 -3.68 34.16
N ALA A 33 -27.62 -2.61 34.39
CA ALA A 33 -27.64 -1.87 35.63
C ALA A 33 -28.09 -2.81 36.77
N ALA A 34 -27.24 -2.94 37.79
CA ALA A 34 -27.63 -3.59 39.03
C ALA A 34 -28.69 -2.72 39.71
N THR A 35 -29.85 -3.32 39.94
CA THR A 35 -30.97 -2.77 40.70
C THR A 35 -30.61 -2.63 42.18
N ALA A 36 -31.08 -1.54 42.76
CA ALA A 36 -31.00 -1.19 44.18
C ALA A 36 -31.53 -2.32 45.09
N GLY A 37 -30.86 -2.50 46.22
CA GLY A 37 -31.29 -3.34 47.34
C GLY A 37 -30.71 -2.79 48.64
N ASP A 38 -31.62 -2.29 49.46
CA ASP A 38 -31.57 -1.80 50.85
C ASP A 38 -30.31 -1.93 51.72
N SER A 39 -30.01 -0.81 52.39
CA SER A 39 -29.23 -0.71 53.64
C SER A 39 -29.96 -1.36 54.83
N PRO A 40 -29.28 -1.64 55.94
CA PRO A 40 -29.31 -0.65 57.02
C PRO A 40 -27.98 -0.40 57.75
N ALA A 41 -27.98 0.71 58.47
CA ALA A 41 -26.89 1.40 59.15
C ALA A 41 -26.40 0.75 60.46
N VAL A 42 -25.11 1.01 60.80
CA VAL A 42 -24.62 1.16 62.19
C VAL A 42 -23.55 2.26 62.23
N THR A 43 -23.58 3.01 63.33
CA THR A 43 -22.95 4.29 63.65
C THR A 43 -21.55 4.23 64.29
N ALA A 44 -20.87 5.40 64.19
CA ALA A 44 -19.97 6.04 65.18
C ALA A 44 -18.45 5.80 65.11
N GLY A 45 -17.70 6.92 65.15
CA GLY A 45 -16.45 7.02 65.90
C GLY A 45 -15.22 7.58 65.16
N ASP A 46 -14.92 8.85 65.44
CA ASP A 46 -13.60 9.49 65.58
C ASP A 46 -12.59 9.64 64.42
N SER A 47 -12.33 10.94 64.12
CA SER A 47 -11.08 11.53 63.61
C SER A 47 -9.87 11.19 64.52
N PRO A 48 -8.60 11.12 64.03
CA PRO A 48 -7.93 12.24 63.35
C PRO A 48 -6.96 11.86 62.20
N ALA A 49 -6.57 12.88 61.42
CA ALA A 49 -5.50 12.83 60.42
C ALA A 49 -4.11 12.63 61.07
N PRO A 50 -3.14 12.01 60.36
CA PRO A 50 -2.03 12.81 59.83
C PRO A 50 -1.40 12.32 58.49
N THR A 51 -0.89 13.30 57.74
CA THR A 51 0.33 13.37 56.89
C THR A 51 0.88 12.18 56.07
N ALA A 52 1.21 12.53 54.82
CA ALA A 52 2.40 12.18 54.01
C ALA A 52 2.44 10.85 53.23
N ASP A 53 2.57 11.05 51.90
CA ASP A 53 3.38 10.35 50.89
C ASP A 53 3.24 8.84 50.60
N ASP A 54 3.47 8.57 49.31
CA ASP A 54 3.77 7.33 48.60
C ASP A 54 2.65 6.47 47.95
N ASP A 55 2.87 6.28 46.64
CA ASP A 55 2.39 5.27 45.69
C ASP A 55 0.93 5.22 45.20
N PRO A 56 0.69 5.53 43.91
CA PRO A 56 -0.32 4.84 43.13
C PRO A 56 0.30 3.63 42.39
N ALA A 57 -0.03 2.46 42.93
CA ALA A 57 -0.53 1.30 42.22
C ALA A 57 0.01 1.02 40.81
N ALA A 58 0.86 -0.01 40.76
CA ALA A 58 1.16 -0.77 39.57
C ALA A 58 -0.09 -1.43 38.94
N THR A 59 0.06 -1.72 37.63
CA THR A 59 -0.60 -2.77 36.83
C THR A 59 -2.01 -2.54 36.29
N ALA A 60 -2.05 -2.02 35.05
CA ALA A 60 -2.79 -2.68 33.96
C ALA A 60 -1.92 -2.56 32.70
N GLY A 61 -1.25 -3.66 32.35
CA GLY A 61 -0.21 -3.72 31.32
C GLY A 61 -0.72 -3.32 29.94
N ASP A 62 -0.27 -2.15 29.49
CA ASP A 62 -0.15 -1.79 28.08
C ASP A 62 0.94 -2.69 27.46
N ARG A 63 0.52 -3.84 26.93
CA ARG A 63 1.32 -4.58 25.95
C ARG A 63 1.11 -3.90 24.60
N SER A 64 1.66 -2.70 24.47
CA SER A 64 1.99 -2.14 23.17
C SER A 64 2.94 -3.14 22.52
N ALA A 65 2.49 -3.76 21.44
CA ALA A 65 3.31 -4.64 20.64
C ALA A 65 4.59 -3.88 20.24
N GLY A 66 5.71 -4.22 20.88
CA GLY A 66 7.04 -3.77 20.49
C GLY A 66 7.38 -4.18 19.06
N PRO A 67 8.54 -3.76 18.54
CA PRO A 67 8.95 -4.08 17.17
C PRO A 67 8.91 -5.59 17.01
N GLU A 68 8.11 -6.04 16.05
CA GLU A 68 7.98 -7.41 15.57
C GLU A 68 9.35 -8.12 15.65
N ALA A 69 9.53 -8.90 16.71
CA ALA A 69 10.78 -9.58 17.03
C ALA A 69 11.27 -10.31 15.79
N ALA A 70 12.54 -10.04 15.44
CA ALA A 70 13.24 -10.45 14.22
C ALA A 70 12.76 -11.81 13.67
N ARG A 71 11.78 -11.77 12.77
CA ARG A 71 11.57 -12.87 11.83
C ARG A 71 12.86 -13.00 11.04
N ASP A 72 13.39 -14.22 10.94
CA ASP A 72 14.49 -14.51 10.03
C ASP A 72 14.15 -13.92 8.65
N PRO A 73 14.89 -12.89 8.18
CA PRO A 73 14.59 -12.22 6.93
C PRO A 73 14.56 -13.18 5.75
N LEU A 74 15.40 -14.23 5.79
CA LEU A 74 15.41 -15.26 4.77
C LEU A 74 14.12 -16.07 4.78
N ALA A 75 13.63 -16.49 5.95
CA ALA A 75 12.37 -17.22 6.05
C ALA A 75 11.20 -16.43 5.46
N ALA A 76 11.11 -15.11 5.76
CA ALA A 76 10.08 -14.24 5.21
C ALA A 76 10.20 -14.09 3.67
N VAL A 77 11.44 -13.98 3.17
CA VAL A 77 11.74 -13.93 1.73
C VAL A 77 11.34 -15.24 1.04
N LEU A 78 11.73 -16.39 1.59
CA LEU A 78 11.39 -17.71 1.02
C LEU A 78 9.88 -17.95 1.02
N ASP A 79 9.18 -17.57 2.09
CA ASP A 79 7.72 -17.68 2.14
C ASP A 79 7.03 -16.81 1.08
N ARG A 80 7.51 -15.58 0.87
CA ARG A 80 6.98 -14.70 -0.18
C ARG A 80 7.22 -15.25 -1.57
N ALA A 81 8.42 -15.80 -1.84
CA ALA A 81 8.73 -16.46 -3.11
C ALA A 81 7.89 -17.71 -3.33
N ARG A 82 7.62 -18.48 -2.27
CA ARG A 82 6.71 -19.65 -2.31
C ARG A 82 5.28 -19.23 -2.64
N ARG A 83 4.74 -18.22 -1.96
CA ARG A 83 3.39 -17.69 -2.24
C ARG A 83 3.28 -17.14 -3.66
N ARG A 84 4.34 -16.52 -4.18
CA ARG A 84 4.41 -16.09 -5.59
C ARG A 84 4.29 -17.26 -6.58
N GLY A 85 4.57 -18.49 -6.15
CA GLY A 85 4.47 -19.71 -6.94
C GLY A 85 5.80 -20.19 -7.52
N HIS A 86 6.95 -19.72 -7.01
CA HIS A 86 8.25 -20.19 -7.47
C HIS A 86 8.49 -21.67 -7.13
N PRO A 87 9.11 -22.45 -8.03
CA PRO A 87 9.38 -23.87 -7.80
C PRO A 87 10.43 -24.06 -6.70
N ARG A 88 10.44 -25.24 -6.07
CA ARG A 88 11.38 -25.58 -4.98
C ARG A 88 12.84 -25.35 -5.35
N ALA A 89 13.23 -25.63 -6.60
CA ALA A 89 14.59 -25.39 -7.09
C ALA A 89 14.97 -23.90 -7.03
N THR A 90 14.06 -22.99 -7.41
CA THR A 90 14.27 -21.54 -7.29
C THR A 90 14.34 -21.10 -5.84
N LEU A 91 13.53 -21.67 -4.95
CA LEU A 91 13.60 -21.38 -3.51
C LEU A 91 14.95 -21.82 -2.91
N ALA A 92 15.45 -22.99 -3.29
CA ALA A 92 16.77 -23.48 -2.89
C ALA A 92 17.89 -22.58 -3.42
N ALA A 93 17.81 -22.16 -4.70
CA ALA A 93 18.76 -21.23 -5.30
C ALA A 93 18.76 -19.86 -4.59
N LEU A 94 17.59 -19.35 -4.21
CA LEU A 94 17.44 -18.12 -3.43
C LEU A 94 18.06 -18.26 -2.03
N GLY A 95 17.78 -19.37 -1.34
CA GLY A 95 18.38 -19.67 -0.03
C GLY A 95 19.91 -19.77 -0.09
N ALA A 96 20.44 -20.49 -1.08
CA ALA A 96 21.88 -20.63 -1.29
C ALA A 96 22.56 -19.31 -1.68
N ALA A 97 21.88 -18.47 -2.47
CA ALA A 97 22.40 -17.15 -2.84
C ALA A 97 22.37 -16.17 -1.67
N TRP A 98 21.46 -16.33 -0.71
CA TRP A 98 21.17 -15.34 0.32
C TRP A 98 22.43 -14.81 1.04
N PRO A 99 23.34 -15.65 1.60
CA PRO A 99 24.52 -15.15 2.30
C PRO A 99 25.46 -14.31 1.43
N THR A 100 25.44 -14.52 0.10
CA THR A 100 26.30 -13.82 -0.86
C THR A 100 25.77 -12.44 -1.27
N LEU A 101 24.53 -12.10 -0.89
CA LEU A 101 23.89 -10.85 -1.31
C LEU A 101 24.37 -9.63 -0.51
N GLY A 102 25.00 -9.82 0.66
CA GLY A 102 25.53 -8.73 1.48
C GLY A 102 24.48 -7.65 1.75
N ALA A 103 24.82 -6.37 1.51
CA ALA A 103 23.92 -5.25 1.74
C ALA A 103 22.59 -5.30 0.95
N ALA A 104 22.55 -6.03 -0.18
CA ALA A 104 21.34 -6.18 -0.99
C ALA A 104 20.23 -6.96 -0.25
N GLN A 105 20.58 -7.80 0.73
CA GLN A 105 19.62 -8.57 1.53
C GLN A 105 18.53 -7.67 2.12
N ARG A 106 18.90 -6.49 2.64
CA ARG A 106 17.95 -5.55 3.25
C ARG A 106 16.91 -5.08 2.23
N THR A 107 17.36 -4.58 1.09
CA THR A 107 16.50 -4.07 0.01
C THR A 107 15.59 -5.18 -0.54
N ILE A 108 16.09 -6.41 -0.64
CA ILE A 108 15.31 -7.56 -1.15
C ILE A 108 14.28 -8.04 -0.11
N ALA A 109 14.66 -8.06 1.18
CA ALA A 109 13.76 -8.46 2.26
C ALA A 109 12.57 -7.52 2.39
N ASP A 110 12.82 -6.20 2.36
CA ASP A 110 11.80 -5.17 2.49
C ASP A 110 11.96 -4.03 1.45
N PRO A 111 11.53 -4.25 0.20
CA PRO A 111 11.66 -3.27 -0.88
C PRO A 111 10.86 -1.99 -0.67
N LEU A 112 9.94 -1.96 0.29
CA LEU A 112 9.04 -0.83 0.53
C LEU A 112 9.47 0.03 1.73
N ALA A 113 10.51 -0.38 2.46
CA ALA A 113 11.06 0.35 3.60
C ALA A 113 12.40 1.03 3.26
N PRO A 114 12.44 2.38 3.26
CA PRO A 114 13.68 3.14 3.16
C PRO A 114 14.71 2.73 4.21
N ALA A 115 15.98 3.01 3.93
CA ALA A 115 17.12 2.75 4.83
C ALA A 115 17.27 3.75 5.98
N THR A 116 16.16 4.35 6.42
CA THR A 116 16.13 5.34 7.48
C THR A 116 15.45 4.77 8.73
N PRO A 117 15.74 5.30 9.94
CA PRO A 117 15.13 4.84 11.18
C PRO A 117 13.60 5.01 11.22
N ASP A 118 13.09 6.07 10.58
CA ASP A 118 11.66 6.39 10.53
C ASP A 118 10.92 5.69 9.37
N GLY A 119 11.63 5.00 8.48
CA GLY A 119 11.03 4.35 7.31
C GLY A 119 10.49 5.33 6.26
N LEU A 120 11.01 6.56 6.22
CA LEU A 120 10.68 7.60 5.23
C LEU A 120 11.88 7.93 4.33
N GLY A 121 11.62 8.52 3.16
CA GLY A 121 12.65 8.95 2.23
C GLY A 121 12.90 7.99 1.06
N PRO A 122 14.08 8.04 0.41
CA PRO A 122 14.25 7.47 -0.92
C PRO A 122 14.29 5.94 -0.94
N LEU A 123 13.60 5.37 -1.94
CA LEU A 123 13.77 3.98 -2.34
C LEU A 123 14.74 3.90 -3.52
N ARG A 124 15.55 2.85 -3.54
CA ARG A 124 16.59 2.65 -4.56
C ARG A 124 16.65 1.20 -5.01
N TRP A 125 17.05 1.01 -6.26
CA TRP A 125 17.44 -0.26 -6.84
C TRP A 125 18.82 -0.13 -7.44
N ALA A 126 19.77 -0.96 -6.99
CA ALA A 126 21.17 -0.91 -7.41
C ALA A 126 21.78 0.51 -7.32
N GLY A 127 21.46 1.22 -6.23
CA GLY A 127 21.85 2.61 -5.99
C GLY A 127 21.08 3.68 -6.78
N ALA A 128 20.35 3.32 -7.84
CA ALA A 128 19.54 4.26 -8.61
C ALA A 128 18.18 4.54 -7.94
N PRO A 129 17.63 5.76 -7.99
CA PRO A 129 16.30 6.06 -7.43
C PRO A 129 15.20 5.20 -8.06
N ALA A 130 14.31 4.66 -7.23
CA ALA A 130 13.09 3.99 -7.67
C ALA A 130 12.04 5.04 -8.10
N ARG A 131 12.37 5.86 -9.10
CA ARG A 131 11.56 6.99 -9.55
C ARG A 131 10.88 6.68 -10.88
N GLN A 132 9.71 7.27 -11.11
CA GLN A 132 9.03 7.18 -12.39
C GLN A 132 9.87 7.81 -13.51
N HIS A 133 9.90 7.13 -14.65
CA HIS A 133 10.70 7.52 -15.80
C HIS A 133 10.17 8.79 -16.50
N ASP A 134 8.85 8.88 -16.66
CA ASP A 134 8.16 9.98 -17.33
C ASP A 134 6.85 10.37 -16.61
N PRO A 135 6.23 11.54 -16.88
CA PRO A 135 5.01 12.01 -16.20
C PRO A 135 3.79 11.08 -16.25
N THR A 136 3.78 10.10 -17.15
CA THR A 136 2.70 9.12 -17.37
C THR A 136 3.03 7.72 -16.86
N THR A 137 4.17 7.54 -16.18
CA THR A 137 4.63 6.24 -15.65
C THR A 137 4.35 6.02 -14.16
N CYS A 138 3.71 6.97 -13.46
CA CYS A 138 3.40 6.84 -12.02
C CYS A 138 2.74 5.48 -11.67
N GLY A 139 1.73 5.06 -12.44
CA GLY A 139 1.07 3.77 -12.24
C GLY A 139 1.98 2.56 -12.51
N SER A 140 2.73 2.57 -13.62
CA SER A 140 3.70 1.49 -13.90
C SER A 140 4.83 1.41 -12.88
N THR A 141 5.24 2.53 -12.28
CA THR A 141 6.25 2.59 -11.22
C THR A 141 5.72 1.99 -9.92
N VAL A 142 4.48 2.34 -9.54
CA VAL A 142 3.80 1.73 -8.40
C VAL A 142 3.66 0.22 -8.58
N LEU A 143 3.28 -0.23 -9.77
CA LEU A 143 3.17 -1.67 -10.06
C LEU A 143 4.53 -2.38 -10.09
N ALA A 144 5.59 -1.71 -10.56
CA ALA A 144 6.94 -2.26 -10.53
C ALA A 144 7.42 -2.46 -9.08
N GLN A 145 7.20 -1.47 -8.23
CA GLN A 145 7.56 -1.55 -6.82
C GLN A 145 6.72 -2.60 -6.08
N LEU A 146 5.42 -2.69 -6.37
CA LEU A 146 4.52 -3.71 -5.82
C LEU A 146 4.97 -5.13 -6.22
N ALA A 147 5.28 -5.34 -7.50
CA ALA A 147 5.76 -6.62 -8.01
C ALA A 147 7.09 -7.03 -7.36
N ALA A 148 8.04 -6.10 -7.23
CA ALA A 148 9.31 -6.34 -6.56
C ALA A 148 9.11 -6.65 -5.07
N ALA A 149 8.22 -5.93 -4.39
CA ALA A 149 7.86 -6.19 -2.99
C ALA A 149 7.27 -7.59 -2.82
N GLY A 150 6.50 -8.08 -3.80
CA GLY A 150 5.82 -9.38 -3.79
C GLY A 150 6.61 -10.56 -4.34
N ASP A 151 7.72 -10.34 -5.03
CA ASP A 151 8.50 -11.37 -5.72
C ASP A 151 10.01 -11.16 -5.46
N PRO A 152 10.59 -11.88 -4.48
CA PRO A 152 12.00 -11.73 -4.15
C PRO A 152 12.98 -12.09 -5.27
N VAL A 153 12.58 -12.95 -6.23
CA VAL A 153 13.42 -13.27 -7.39
C VAL A 153 13.51 -12.06 -8.32
N LEU A 154 12.39 -11.35 -8.52
CA LEU A 154 12.38 -10.08 -9.25
C LEU A 154 13.19 -9.01 -8.51
N ALA A 155 13.08 -8.93 -7.18
CA ALA A 155 13.86 -7.99 -6.37
C ALA A 155 15.37 -8.25 -6.46
N VAL A 156 15.81 -9.52 -6.42
CA VAL A 156 17.23 -9.90 -6.64
C VAL A 156 17.72 -9.40 -7.99
N TRP A 157 16.94 -9.61 -9.06
CA TRP A 157 17.30 -9.13 -10.38
C TRP A 157 17.36 -7.61 -10.45
N LEU A 158 16.38 -6.89 -9.89
CA LEU A 158 16.40 -5.42 -9.85
C LEU A 158 17.65 -4.90 -9.11
N GLU A 159 17.97 -5.48 -7.96
CA GLU A 159 19.06 -5.00 -7.10
C GLU A 159 20.45 -5.41 -7.62
N THR A 160 20.61 -6.63 -8.10
CA THR A 160 21.94 -7.20 -8.39
C THR A 160 22.16 -7.52 -9.87
N GLY A 161 21.10 -7.56 -10.68
CA GLY A 161 21.15 -8.05 -12.05
C GLY A 161 21.20 -9.58 -12.18
N ARG A 162 21.30 -10.33 -11.07
CA ARG A 162 21.34 -11.79 -11.09
C ARG A 162 19.95 -12.38 -11.34
N THR A 163 19.87 -13.37 -12.21
CA THR A 163 18.69 -14.24 -12.37
C THR A 163 18.83 -15.47 -11.48
N LEU A 164 17.73 -15.93 -10.87
CA LEU A 164 17.72 -17.13 -10.02
C LEU A 164 16.71 -18.13 -10.55
N GLY A 165 17.14 -19.40 -10.62
CA GLY A 165 16.34 -20.50 -11.16
C GLY A 165 16.22 -20.47 -12.69
N ASP A 166 15.58 -21.51 -13.24
CA ASP A 166 15.49 -21.72 -14.68
C ASP A 166 14.27 -21.04 -15.32
N ALA A 167 13.28 -20.68 -14.51
CA ALA A 167 12.05 -20.02 -14.93
C ALA A 167 12.00 -18.59 -14.36
N PRO A 168 12.44 -17.57 -15.10
CA PRO A 168 12.41 -16.19 -14.63
C PRO A 168 10.98 -15.67 -14.44
N PRO A 169 10.75 -14.72 -13.52
CA PRO A 169 9.46 -14.04 -13.39
C PRO A 169 9.00 -13.45 -14.75
N PRO A 170 7.70 -13.54 -15.10
CA PRO A 170 7.18 -12.94 -16.34
C PRO A 170 7.48 -11.45 -16.47
N GLU A 171 7.46 -10.73 -15.35
CA GLU A 171 7.81 -9.32 -15.26
C GLU A 171 9.26 -9.04 -15.67
N LEU A 172 10.19 -9.91 -15.29
CA LEU A 172 11.61 -9.82 -15.67
C LEU A 172 11.76 -10.02 -17.19
N VAL A 173 11.20 -11.10 -17.73
CA VAL A 173 11.26 -11.39 -19.17
C VAL A 173 10.66 -10.26 -19.99
N ALA A 174 9.53 -9.71 -19.54
CA ALA A 174 8.89 -8.58 -20.20
C ALA A 174 9.74 -7.30 -20.13
N ALA A 175 10.44 -7.07 -19.02
CA ALA A 175 11.34 -5.94 -18.84
C ALA A 175 12.57 -6.04 -19.76
N GLU A 176 13.20 -7.21 -19.87
CA GLU A 176 14.33 -7.42 -20.77
C GLU A 176 13.95 -7.14 -22.23
N ARG A 177 12.79 -7.62 -22.69
CA ARG A 177 12.25 -7.29 -24.02
C ARG A 177 11.89 -5.81 -24.18
N ALA A 178 11.60 -5.11 -23.08
CA ALA A 178 11.25 -3.69 -23.08
C ALA A 178 12.45 -2.76 -23.06
N ALA A 179 13.64 -3.28 -22.73
CA ALA A 179 14.82 -2.51 -22.44
C ALA A 179 15.30 -1.74 -23.68
N ARG A 180 15.80 -0.54 -23.44
CA ARG A 180 16.46 0.32 -24.42
C ARG A 180 17.87 0.66 -23.92
N PRO A 181 18.80 1.02 -24.81
CA PRO A 181 20.13 1.47 -24.41
C PRO A 181 20.05 2.58 -23.35
N GLY A 182 20.77 2.43 -22.25
CA GLY A 182 20.82 3.39 -21.15
C GLY A 182 19.72 3.25 -20.09
N ASP A 183 18.75 2.34 -20.26
CA ASP A 183 17.76 2.08 -19.22
C ASP A 183 18.38 1.39 -18.00
N THR A 184 17.90 1.76 -16.82
CA THR A 184 18.01 0.88 -15.65
C THR A 184 17.00 -0.26 -15.76
N ARG A 185 17.25 -1.39 -15.08
CA ARG A 185 16.30 -2.52 -14.99
C ARG A 185 14.91 -2.08 -14.51
N PHE A 186 14.87 -1.14 -13.57
CA PHE A 186 13.62 -0.58 -13.05
C PHE A 186 12.86 0.23 -14.11
N VAL A 187 13.55 1.03 -14.93
CA VAL A 187 12.92 1.76 -16.06
C VAL A 187 12.39 0.79 -17.13
N ALA A 188 13.15 -0.27 -17.45
CA ALA A 188 12.70 -1.29 -18.40
C ALA A 188 11.43 -2.00 -17.90
N LEU A 189 11.36 -2.31 -16.60
CA LEU A 189 10.17 -2.90 -15.96
C LEU A 189 8.97 -1.93 -15.98
N GLN A 190 9.17 -0.65 -15.69
CA GLN A 190 8.11 0.36 -15.83
C GLN A 190 7.54 0.37 -17.24
N ARG A 191 8.39 0.34 -18.27
CA ARG A 191 7.94 0.35 -19.67
C ARG A 191 7.16 -0.92 -20.03
N ALA A 192 7.60 -2.08 -19.56
CA ALA A 192 6.87 -3.34 -19.74
C ALA A 192 5.47 -3.27 -19.11
N LEU A 193 5.37 -2.78 -17.87
CA LEU A 193 4.11 -2.67 -17.14
C LEU A 193 3.18 -1.60 -17.75
N LYS A 194 3.72 -0.47 -18.22
CA LYS A 194 2.94 0.56 -18.93
C LYS A 194 2.26 -0.01 -20.17
N ARG A 195 2.96 -0.83 -20.97
CA ARG A 195 2.34 -1.51 -22.12
C ARG A 195 1.27 -2.51 -21.67
N ARG A 196 1.60 -3.41 -20.75
CA ARG A 196 0.68 -4.45 -20.24
C ARG A 196 -0.61 -3.87 -19.66
N THR A 197 -0.53 -2.75 -18.95
CA THR A 197 -1.69 -2.10 -18.32
C THR A 197 -2.56 -1.34 -19.30
N GLY A 198 -1.99 -0.87 -20.42
CA GLY A 198 -2.75 -0.22 -21.48
C GLY A 198 -3.36 -1.20 -22.47
N GLU A 199 -2.85 -2.42 -22.58
CA GLU A 199 -3.37 -3.44 -23.51
C GLU A 199 -4.80 -3.87 -23.15
N ASN A 200 -5.68 -3.85 -24.16
CA ASN A 200 -7.09 -4.27 -24.07
C ASN A 200 -7.86 -3.58 -22.93
N ALA A 201 -7.45 -2.37 -22.56
CA ALA A 201 -8.00 -1.64 -21.42
C ALA A 201 -9.16 -0.72 -21.79
N LEU A 202 -9.49 -0.54 -23.07
CA LEU A 202 -10.65 0.25 -23.49
C LEU A 202 -11.49 -0.54 -24.49
N LEU A 203 -12.41 -1.38 -24.01
CA LEU A 203 -13.26 -2.23 -24.86
C LEU A 203 -12.46 -3.07 -25.87
N GLY A 204 -11.33 -3.65 -25.42
CA GLY A 204 -10.42 -4.41 -26.29
C GLY A 204 -9.41 -3.56 -27.07
N LEU A 205 -9.49 -2.23 -26.98
CA LEU A 205 -8.48 -1.32 -27.55
C LEU A 205 -7.41 -0.95 -26.52
N ARG A 206 -6.26 -0.49 -27.03
CA ARG A 206 -5.18 0.04 -26.20
C ARG A 206 -5.58 1.38 -25.57
N TRP A 207 -5.34 1.52 -24.27
CA TRP A 207 -5.47 2.77 -23.54
C TRP A 207 -4.48 3.82 -24.06
N PRO A 208 -4.90 5.08 -24.28
CA PRO A 208 -3.99 6.13 -24.74
C PRO A 208 -2.88 6.43 -23.73
N ASP A 209 -1.62 6.36 -24.17
CA ASP A 209 -0.44 6.53 -23.30
C ASP A 209 -0.43 7.84 -22.51
N ARG A 210 -1.01 8.91 -23.06
CA ARG A 210 -1.09 10.24 -22.42
C ARG A 210 -1.88 10.26 -21.11
N PHE A 211 -2.71 9.25 -20.89
CA PHE A 211 -3.52 9.12 -19.67
C PHE A 211 -2.89 8.18 -18.64
N GLY A 212 -1.66 7.71 -18.88
CA GLY A 212 -0.95 6.85 -17.95
C GLY A 212 -1.60 5.48 -17.81
N THR A 213 -1.86 5.07 -16.57
CA THR A 213 -2.33 3.72 -16.24
C THR A 213 -3.80 3.73 -15.84
N PRO A 214 -4.69 2.97 -16.50
CA PRO A 214 -6.09 2.88 -16.09
C PRO A 214 -6.25 1.99 -14.84
N PRO A 215 -7.16 2.30 -13.88
CA PRO A 215 -7.30 1.54 -12.63
C PRO A 215 -7.60 0.05 -12.80
N TRP A 216 -8.45 -0.33 -13.76
CA TRP A 216 -8.77 -1.74 -14.03
C TRP A 216 -7.62 -2.50 -14.69
N GLY A 217 -6.86 -1.83 -15.58
CA GLY A 217 -5.64 -2.37 -16.16
C GLY A 217 -4.56 -2.58 -15.09
N ALA A 218 -4.42 -1.60 -14.18
CA ALA A 218 -3.56 -1.73 -13.00
C ALA A 218 -3.98 -2.90 -12.12
N ALA A 219 -5.26 -3.06 -11.80
CA ALA A 219 -5.75 -4.16 -10.96
C ALA A 219 -5.46 -5.53 -11.58
N LYS A 220 -5.66 -5.66 -12.90
CA LYS A 220 -5.35 -6.89 -13.65
C LYS A 220 -3.84 -7.19 -13.67
N ALA A 221 -2.99 -6.17 -13.68
CA ALA A 221 -1.54 -6.29 -13.73
C ALA A 221 -0.85 -6.36 -12.36
N ALA A 222 -1.51 -5.89 -11.28
CA ALA A 222 -0.95 -5.85 -9.93
C ALA A 222 -0.62 -7.24 -9.42
N ARG A 223 0.59 -7.42 -8.91
CA ARG A 223 1.08 -8.68 -8.37
C ARG A 223 1.79 -8.41 -7.05
N TYR A 224 1.35 -9.09 -6.01
CA TYR A 224 2.04 -9.12 -4.72
C TYR A 224 1.93 -10.53 -4.14
N ALA A 225 3.00 -11.32 -4.19
CA ALA A 225 2.97 -12.74 -3.83
C ALA A 225 1.83 -13.50 -4.57
N ASP A 226 0.91 -14.10 -3.82
CA ASP A 226 -0.31 -14.78 -4.26
C ASP A 226 -1.56 -13.88 -4.35
N VAL A 227 -1.44 -12.59 -4.00
CA VAL A 227 -2.59 -11.69 -3.95
C VAL A 227 -3.06 -11.26 -5.34
N THR A 228 -4.37 -11.37 -5.54
CA THR A 228 -5.06 -10.75 -6.67
C THR A 228 -5.74 -9.45 -6.24
N TYR A 229 -5.82 -8.48 -7.15
CA TYR A 229 -6.38 -7.16 -6.84
C TYR A 229 -7.69 -6.92 -7.58
N GLY A 230 -8.66 -6.35 -6.86
CA GLY A 230 -9.81 -5.65 -7.40
C GLY A 230 -9.59 -4.15 -7.39
N HIS A 231 -10.59 -3.40 -7.85
CA HIS A 231 -10.53 -1.94 -7.86
C HIS A 231 -11.88 -1.34 -7.53
N ALA A 232 -11.86 -0.24 -6.77
CA ALA A 232 -13.06 0.47 -6.33
C ALA A 232 -12.85 1.98 -6.42
N VAL A 233 -13.93 2.69 -6.78
CA VAL A 233 -13.97 4.16 -6.68
C VAL A 233 -13.93 4.53 -5.21
N VAL A 234 -13.09 5.51 -4.86
CA VAL A 234 -13.04 6.07 -3.52
C VAL A 234 -13.91 7.32 -3.49
N ASP A 235 -14.92 7.31 -2.62
CA ASP A 235 -15.74 8.47 -2.36
C ASP A 235 -15.41 9.05 -0.98
N VAL A 236 -14.81 10.24 -0.98
CA VAL A 236 -14.46 11.00 0.23
C VAL A 236 -15.40 12.18 0.49
N ALA A 237 -16.56 12.24 -0.17
CA ALA A 237 -17.49 13.36 -0.05
C ALA A 237 -18.12 13.50 1.35
N THR A 238 -18.16 12.41 2.12
CA THR A 238 -18.69 12.41 3.50
C THR A 238 -17.71 11.72 4.45
N PRO A 239 -17.70 12.08 5.75
CA PRO A 239 -16.85 11.42 6.75
C PRO A 239 -17.02 9.90 6.77
N ALA A 240 -18.25 9.40 6.78
CA ALA A 240 -18.54 7.97 6.83
C ALA A 240 -18.03 7.20 5.59
N ARG A 241 -18.13 7.78 4.37
CA ARG A 241 -17.59 7.13 3.16
C ARG A 241 -16.05 7.14 3.14
N ARG A 242 -15.44 8.23 3.61
CA ARG A 242 -13.99 8.33 3.80
C ARG A 242 -13.48 7.30 4.81
N GLU A 243 -14.13 7.18 5.96
CA GLU A 243 -13.79 6.21 7.01
C GLU A 243 -13.84 4.77 6.50
N ARG A 244 -14.85 4.42 5.68
CA ARG A 244 -14.90 3.09 5.03
C ARG A 244 -13.72 2.84 4.10
N ALA A 245 -13.34 3.83 3.30
CA ALA A 245 -12.19 3.70 2.42
C ALA A 245 -10.89 3.52 3.22
N VAL A 246 -10.70 4.32 4.28
CA VAL A 246 -9.55 4.20 5.19
C VAL A 246 -9.51 2.82 5.84
N ALA A 247 -10.63 2.35 6.40
CA ALA A 247 -10.72 1.04 7.04
C ALA A 247 -10.43 -0.14 6.08
N ALA A 248 -10.83 -0.02 4.81
CA ALA A 248 -10.52 -1.02 3.79
C ALA A 248 -9.01 -1.08 3.48
N VAL A 249 -8.36 0.09 3.38
CA VAL A 249 -6.90 0.18 3.19
C VAL A 249 -6.18 -0.38 4.41
N ASP A 250 -6.56 0.02 5.62
CA ASP A 250 -5.95 -0.47 6.86
C ASP A 250 -6.09 -1.98 7.03
N THR A 251 -7.22 -2.55 6.62
CA THR A 251 -7.43 -4.00 6.63
C THR A 251 -6.44 -4.71 5.72
N ALA A 252 -6.20 -4.21 4.50
CA ALA A 252 -5.20 -4.76 3.60
C ALA A 252 -3.78 -4.61 4.16
N LEU A 253 -3.44 -3.45 4.73
CA LEU A 253 -2.12 -3.19 5.31
C LEU A 253 -1.83 -4.07 6.53
N ARG A 254 -2.83 -4.31 7.40
CA ARG A 254 -2.71 -5.25 8.54
C ARG A 254 -2.48 -6.69 8.08
N ALA A 255 -2.99 -7.07 6.91
CA ALA A 255 -2.68 -8.34 6.27
C ALA A 255 -1.29 -8.36 5.60
N GLY A 256 -0.51 -7.28 5.71
CA GLY A 256 0.80 -7.14 5.09
C GLY A 256 0.74 -6.90 3.59
N VAL A 257 -0.40 -6.45 3.05
CA VAL A 257 -0.61 -6.27 1.62
C VAL A 257 -0.62 -4.78 1.25
N PRO A 258 0.37 -4.31 0.47
CA PRO A 258 0.42 -2.92 0.01
C PRO A 258 -0.74 -2.59 -0.95
N VAL A 259 -1.15 -1.33 -0.95
CA VAL A 259 -2.37 -0.85 -1.63
C VAL A 259 -2.04 0.26 -2.62
N PRO A 260 -2.17 0.03 -3.94
CA PRO A 260 -2.13 1.11 -4.92
C PRO A 260 -3.33 2.04 -4.75
N LEU A 261 -3.06 3.33 -4.66
CA LEU A 261 -4.06 4.37 -4.49
C LEU A 261 -3.93 5.39 -5.62
N PHE A 262 -5.02 5.63 -6.32
CA PHE A 262 -5.08 6.64 -7.35
C PHE A 262 -5.56 7.94 -6.73
N SER A 263 -4.84 9.02 -7.00
CA SER A 263 -5.17 10.37 -6.55
C SER A 263 -5.55 11.28 -7.71
N GLY A 264 -6.36 12.28 -7.40
CA GLY A 264 -6.88 13.25 -8.35
C GLY A 264 -7.39 14.52 -7.70
N GLY A 265 -8.03 15.36 -8.52
CA GLY A 265 -8.79 16.52 -8.05
C GLY A 265 -10.23 16.15 -7.75
N THR A 266 -11.01 17.15 -7.38
CA THR A 266 -12.46 17.04 -7.19
C THR A 266 -13.18 17.74 -8.33
N LEU A 267 -14.47 17.46 -8.56
CA LEU A 267 -15.29 18.25 -9.50
C LEU A 267 -15.28 19.74 -9.15
N ARG A 268 -15.16 20.06 -7.85
CA ARG A 268 -15.04 21.43 -7.33
C ARG A 268 -13.75 22.15 -7.76
N THR A 269 -12.72 21.40 -8.17
CA THR A 269 -11.45 21.92 -8.70
C THR A 269 -11.36 21.83 -10.23
N GLY A 270 -12.46 21.48 -10.91
CA GLY A 270 -12.59 21.42 -12.35
C GLY A 270 -12.84 20.01 -12.89
N LEU A 271 -13.73 19.88 -13.88
CA LEU A 271 -14.13 18.61 -14.52
C LEU A 271 -12.94 17.79 -15.05
N ALA A 272 -11.94 18.46 -15.64
CA ALA A 272 -10.72 17.83 -16.14
C ALA A 272 -9.83 17.19 -15.04
N THR A 273 -10.10 17.49 -13.76
CA THR A 273 -9.33 16.99 -12.61
C THR A 273 -10.04 15.86 -11.85
N ALA A 274 -11.28 15.55 -12.19
CA ALA A 274 -12.10 14.54 -11.50
C ALA A 274 -11.74 13.08 -11.87
N VAL A 275 -10.86 12.90 -12.86
CA VAL A 275 -10.33 11.59 -13.27
C VAL A 275 -9.03 11.32 -12.50
N PRO A 276 -8.72 10.07 -12.11
CA PRO A 276 -7.40 9.71 -11.59
C PRO A 276 -6.25 10.25 -12.44
N ARG A 277 -5.33 11.00 -11.82
CA ARG A 277 -4.19 11.63 -12.51
C ARG A 277 -2.84 11.10 -12.07
N HIS A 278 -2.80 10.49 -10.89
CA HIS A 278 -1.58 10.03 -10.28
C HIS A 278 -1.85 8.76 -9.47
N VAL A 279 -0.82 7.95 -9.28
CA VAL A 279 -0.90 6.68 -8.55
C VAL A 279 0.23 6.66 -7.55
N VAL A 280 -0.08 6.33 -6.31
CA VAL A 280 0.87 6.13 -5.22
C VAL A 280 0.69 4.73 -4.64
N LEU A 281 1.65 4.26 -3.86
CA LEU A 281 1.56 2.96 -3.19
C LEU A 281 1.53 3.18 -1.68
N VAL A 282 0.42 2.83 -1.03
CA VAL A 282 0.36 2.80 0.42
C VAL A 282 1.08 1.53 0.88
N THR A 283 2.18 1.70 1.62
CA THR A 283 3.11 0.61 1.94
C THR A 283 2.89 0.05 3.34
N ARG A 284 2.51 0.90 4.30
CA ARG A 284 2.38 0.55 5.71
C ARG A 284 1.40 1.47 6.43
N ALA A 285 0.67 0.92 7.40
CA ALA A 285 -0.10 1.70 8.37
C ALA A 285 0.80 2.13 9.54
N THR A 286 0.62 3.37 10.00
CA THR A 286 1.27 3.94 11.18
C THR A 286 0.22 4.26 12.25
N ALA A 287 0.66 4.71 13.42
CA ALA A 287 -0.27 5.17 14.45
C ALA A 287 -1.06 6.43 14.03
N SER A 288 -0.50 7.26 13.14
CA SER A 288 -1.03 8.56 12.71
C SER A 288 -1.70 8.53 11.33
N GLY A 289 -1.46 7.50 10.53
CA GLY A 289 -1.90 7.42 9.13
C GLY A 289 -1.14 6.36 8.36
N TRP A 290 -0.52 6.74 7.24
CA TRP A 290 0.13 5.82 6.32
C TRP A 290 1.51 6.28 5.88
N HIS A 291 2.38 5.31 5.58
CA HIS A 291 3.53 5.51 4.71
C HIS A 291 3.11 5.27 3.26
N VAL A 292 3.51 6.17 2.38
CA VAL A 292 3.09 6.21 0.98
C VAL A 292 4.30 6.43 0.08
N PHE A 293 4.60 5.47 -0.78
CA PHE A 293 5.57 5.64 -1.84
C PHE A 293 5.01 6.52 -2.97
N GLU A 294 5.63 7.67 -3.17
CA GLU A 294 5.31 8.66 -4.21
C GLU A 294 6.30 8.52 -5.38
N PRO A 295 5.85 8.05 -6.54
CA PRO A 295 6.75 7.64 -7.62
C PRO A 295 7.42 8.80 -8.36
N SER A 296 6.89 10.04 -8.29
CA SER A 296 7.52 11.22 -8.91
C SER A 296 8.80 11.63 -8.19
N ARG A 297 8.89 11.36 -6.89
CA ARG A 297 10.07 11.56 -6.05
C ARG A 297 10.89 10.28 -5.90
N GLY A 298 10.25 9.11 -6.00
CA GLY A 298 10.90 7.83 -5.68
C GLY A 298 11.13 7.68 -4.17
N GLU A 299 10.22 8.23 -3.37
CA GLU A 299 10.37 8.35 -1.91
C GLU A 299 9.11 7.85 -1.21
N VAL A 300 9.28 7.32 0.01
CA VAL A 300 8.20 7.07 0.96
C VAL A 300 7.97 8.32 1.80
N LEU A 301 6.74 8.79 1.82
CA LEU A 301 6.30 9.98 2.55
C LEU A 301 5.22 9.59 3.57
N GLU A 302 5.13 10.34 4.65
CA GLU A 302 4.01 10.21 5.59
C GLU A 302 2.75 10.89 5.04
N LEU A 303 1.61 10.21 5.16
CA LEU A 303 0.29 10.76 4.96
C LEU A 303 -0.54 10.54 6.22
N ARG A 304 -0.76 11.61 6.98
CA ARG A 304 -1.53 11.54 8.22
C ARG A 304 -3.04 11.47 7.95
N SER A 305 -3.77 10.85 8.88
CA SER A 305 -5.23 10.67 8.77
C SER A 305 -5.99 12.01 8.77
N ASP A 306 -5.51 13.00 9.54
CA ASP A 306 -6.08 14.35 9.56
C ASP A 306 -5.92 15.07 8.22
N GLN A 307 -4.83 14.78 7.48
CA GLN A 307 -4.61 15.30 6.15
C GLN A 307 -5.66 14.77 5.18
N LEU A 308 -6.03 13.49 5.24
CA LEU A 308 -7.11 12.93 4.39
C LEU A 308 -8.44 13.65 4.57
N ALA A 309 -8.68 14.25 5.74
CA ALA A 309 -9.90 14.98 6.03
C ALA A 309 -9.89 16.44 5.57
N THR A 310 -8.70 17.00 5.36
CA THR A 310 -8.53 18.42 5.04
C THR A 310 -8.41 18.65 3.53
N PRO A 311 -9.09 19.66 2.98
CA PRO A 311 -8.88 20.08 1.59
C PRO A 311 -7.44 20.55 1.38
N GLY A 312 -6.89 20.29 0.19
CA GLY A 312 -5.56 20.79 -0.19
C GLY A 312 -4.65 19.73 -0.77
N ARG A 313 -3.61 20.19 -1.47
CA ARG A 313 -2.61 19.35 -2.15
C ARG A 313 -1.73 18.63 -1.13
N LYS A 314 -1.51 17.33 -1.34
CA LYS A 314 -0.74 16.48 -0.43
C LYS A 314 0.50 15.95 -1.16
N PRO A 315 1.72 16.19 -0.65
CA PRO A 315 2.93 15.65 -1.25
C PRO A 315 2.87 14.13 -1.42
N ALA A 316 2.42 13.40 -0.40
CA ALA A 316 2.25 11.95 -0.42
C ALA A 316 1.23 11.43 -1.45
N LEU A 317 0.41 12.30 -2.05
CA LEU A 317 -0.53 11.95 -3.13
C LEU A 317 -0.08 12.53 -4.48
N GLY A 318 1.20 12.86 -4.66
CA GLY A 318 1.73 13.49 -5.89
C GLY A 318 1.26 14.93 -6.08
N GLY A 319 0.96 15.63 -4.97
CA GLY A 319 0.42 16.99 -5.00
C GLY A 319 -1.07 17.08 -5.32
N TRP A 320 -1.79 15.97 -5.33
CA TRP A 320 -3.24 15.93 -5.51
C TRP A 320 -3.98 16.02 -4.18
N SER A 321 -5.29 16.30 -4.24
CA SER A 321 -6.04 16.66 -3.03
C SER A 321 -6.70 15.47 -2.36
N VAL A 322 -7.18 14.51 -3.15
CA VAL A 322 -8.00 13.40 -2.65
C VAL A 322 -7.65 12.09 -3.36
N PRO A 323 -7.81 10.95 -2.67
CA PRO A 323 -7.93 9.66 -3.33
C PRO A 323 -9.21 9.60 -4.19
N ALA A 324 -9.11 9.01 -5.37
CA ALA A 324 -10.22 8.85 -6.31
C ALA A 324 -10.51 7.37 -6.64
N TRP A 325 -9.51 6.50 -6.51
CA TRP A 325 -9.64 5.07 -6.77
C TRP A 325 -8.66 4.29 -5.91
N VAL A 326 -9.00 3.05 -5.57
CA VAL A 326 -8.13 2.16 -4.78
C VAL A 326 -8.10 0.76 -5.38
N LEU A 327 -6.95 0.09 -5.30
CA LEU A 327 -6.79 -1.32 -5.62
C LEU A 327 -6.68 -2.12 -4.33
N LEU A 328 -7.65 -2.98 -4.07
CA LEU A 328 -7.72 -3.77 -2.83
C LEU A 328 -7.55 -5.26 -3.14
N PRO A 329 -7.00 -6.05 -2.19
CA PRO A 329 -6.97 -7.50 -2.29
C PRO A 329 -8.37 -8.09 -2.51
N ARG A 330 -8.44 -9.19 -3.27
CA ARG A 330 -9.65 -10.01 -3.49
C ARG A 330 -9.52 -11.36 -2.84
#